data_AF-A0A353BDX6-F1
#
_entry.id   AF-A0A353BDX6-F1
#
_cell.length_a   1.000
_cell.length_b   1.000
_cell.length_c   1.000
_cell.angle_alpha   90.00
_cell.angle_beta   90.00
_cell.angle_gamma   90.00
#
_symmetry.space_group_name_H-M   'P 1'
#
loop_
_entity.id
_entity.type
_entity.pdbx_description
1 polymer ?
#
loop_
_entity_poly.entity_id
_entity_poly.type
_entity_poly.pdbx_seq_one_letter_code
_entity_poly.pdbx_strand_id
1 'polypeptide(L)'
;MTGRDDLVEAYLDALELELAQQLGEPRMVETLFLGGGTPSYLSGPQMQRLQVILGKWLPLEPGGEYSCEANPLDCTAEQLDLLRDSGVNRISLGGQSLSDRKLQVLERDHRSDDLVAAVHRCRERFPAVSLDLIFAAPGECLDEWRSDITRALDLPIQHVSAYGLTVERGSAFYGRVQKDELTEVDEDTQLEMYRATQAAAASKGFEQYEVSNYALPGHRCRHNETYWLGQPWWAVGPGAASFLPETLIAETQASQAGCSSSAYGAHLPAMHRRVNHRSTTTYIRRMHSGRS
;
A
#
# COMPACT_ATOMS: atom_id res chain seq x y z
N MET A 1 10.96 7.31 -7.34
CA MET A 1 10.91 8.77 -7.56
C MET A 1 11.62 9.54 -6.45
N THR A 2 11.92 8.92 -5.32
CA THR A 2 12.74 9.50 -4.24
C THR A 2 14.05 10.09 -4.78
N GLY A 3 14.24 11.40 -4.60
CA GLY A 3 15.43 12.13 -5.06
C GLY A 3 15.40 12.60 -6.53
N ARG A 4 14.25 12.57 -7.21
CA ARG A 4 14.06 13.01 -8.61
C ARG A 4 12.76 13.79 -8.79
N ASP A 5 12.62 14.87 -8.02
CA ASP A 5 11.43 15.72 -7.95
C ASP A 5 11.09 16.34 -9.31
N ASP A 6 12.12 16.53 -10.14
CA ASP A 6 12.02 16.96 -11.54
C ASP A 6 11.15 16.04 -12.41
N LEU A 7 10.93 14.80 -11.98
CA LEU A 7 10.14 13.80 -12.72
C LEU A 7 8.69 13.69 -12.26
N VAL A 8 8.27 14.40 -11.20
CA VAL A 8 6.91 14.23 -10.65
C VAL A 8 5.83 14.63 -11.64
N GLU A 9 5.98 15.76 -12.33
CA GLU A 9 5.00 16.19 -13.33
C GLU A 9 4.91 15.21 -14.50
N ALA A 10 6.05 14.77 -15.01
CA ALA A 10 6.12 13.79 -16.10
C ALA A 10 5.54 12.43 -15.70
N TYR A 11 5.63 12.06 -14.41
CA TYR A 11 4.98 10.88 -13.87
C TYR A 11 3.46 11.03 -13.84
N LEU A 12 2.93 12.17 -13.38
CA LEU A 12 1.49 12.43 -13.35
C LEU A 12 0.89 12.45 -14.77
N ASP A 13 1.61 13.04 -15.74
CA ASP A 13 1.25 12.96 -17.17
C ASP A 13 1.18 11.50 -17.66
N ALA A 14 2.22 10.71 -17.36
CA ALA A 14 2.29 9.32 -17.76
C ALA A 14 1.22 8.46 -17.08
N LEU A 15 0.86 8.78 -15.84
CA LEU A 15 -0.19 8.12 -15.07
C LEU A 15 -1.57 8.37 -15.68
N GLU A 16 -1.88 9.62 -16.05
CA GLU A 16 -3.15 9.94 -16.71
C GLU A 16 -3.27 9.23 -18.06
N LEU A 17 -2.19 9.22 -18.85
CA LEU A 17 -2.16 8.52 -20.13
C LEU A 17 -2.33 7.00 -19.95
N GLU A 18 -1.70 6.42 -18.93
CA GLU A 18 -1.84 5.00 -18.61
C GLU A 18 -3.27 4.66 -18.20
N LEU A 19 -3.92 5.48 -17.35
CA LEU A 19 -5.33 5.31 -17.00
C LEU A 19 -6.24 5.38 -18.23
N ALA A 20 -6.04 6.38 -19.08
CA ALA A 20 -6.80 6.51 -20.33
C ALA A 20 -6.68 5.25 -21.21
N GLN A 21 -5.46 4.70 -21.33
CA GLN A 21 -5.16 3.50 -22.11
C GLN A 21 -5.52 2.18 -21.42
N GLN A 22 -5.74 2.15 -20.11
CA GLN A 22 -6.15 0.93 -19.42
C GLN A 22 -7.65 0.85 -19.21
N LEU A 23 -8.34 1.99 -19.14
CA LEU A 23 -9.77 2.04 -18.84
C LEU A 23 -10.62 2.33 -20.08
N GLY A 24 -10.12 3.13 -21.02
CA GLY A 24 -10.86 3.61 -22.20
C GLY A 24 -11.92 4.68 -21.85
N GLU A 25 -12.65 4.47 -20.76
CA GLU A 25 -13.66 5.38 -20.19
C GLU A 25 -13.55 5.39 -18.66
N PRO A 26 -14.06 6.43 -17.97
CA PRO A 26 -14.10 6.46 -16.50
C PRO A 26 -14.81 5.23 -15.90
N ARG A 27 -14.24 4.70 -14.82
CA ARG A 27 -14.79 3.55 -14.09
C ARG A 27 -15.02 3.91 -12.63
N MET A 28 -16.27 3.80 -12.18
CA MET A 28 -16.61 3.94 -10.77
C MET A 28 -15.95 2.83 -9.96
N VAL A 29 -15.37 3.16 -8.80
CA VAL A 29 -14.69 2.20 -7.93
C VAL A 29 -15.16 2.30 -6.48
N GLU A 30 -15.19 1.14 -5.83
CA GLU A 30 -15.50 1.03 -4.39
C GLU A 30 -14.32 1.40 -3.49
N THR A 31 -13.10 1.14 -3.97
CA THR A 31 -11.87 1.37 -3.22
C THR A 31 -10.78 1.97 -4.09
N LEU A 32 -9.98 2.87 -3.51
CA LEU A 32 -8.76 3.43 -4.08
C LEU A 32 -7.63 3.26 -3.07
N PHE A 33 -6.43 2.92 -3.55
CA PHE A 33 -5.26 2.75 -2.71
C PHE A 33 -4.04 3.41 -3.33
N LEU A 34 -3.51 4.44 -2.66
CA LEU A 34 -2.21 5.03 -3.00
C LEU A 34 -1.14 4.30 -2.21
N GLY A 35 -0.43 3.39 -2.89
CA GLY A 35 0.71 2.67 -2.33
C GLY A 35 1.98 2.92 -3.11
N GLY A 36 3.09 2.40 -2.57
CA GLY A 36 4.39 2.42 -3.22
C GLY A 36 5.17 3.72 -2.99
N GLY A 37 6.47 3.58 -2.67
CA GLY A 37 7.27 4.72 -2.22
C GLY A 37 6.59 5.40 -1.02
N THR A 38 6.60 6.73 -1.02
CA THR A 38 5.81 7.48 -0.05
C THR A 38 4.90 8.46 -0.81
N PRO A 39 3.63 8.14 -1.08
CA PRO A 39 2.69 9.05 -1.74
C PRO A 39 2.52 10.38 -0.98
N SER A 40 2.74 10.38 0.34
CA SER A 40 2.83 11.59 1.16
C SER A 40 4.03 12.49 0.84
N TYR A 41 4.85 12.15 -0.15
CA TYR A 41 5.91 13.01 -0.68
C TYR A 41 5.41 14.08 -1.67
N LEU A 42 4.24 13.89 -2.29
CA LEU A 42 3.71 14.84 -3.26
C LEU A 42 3.39 16.19 -2.58
N SER A 43 3.84 17.28 -3.20
CA SER A 43 3.46 18.64 -2.78
C SER A 43 1.96 18.88 -2.92
N GLY A 44 1.44 19.91 -2.24
CA GLY A 44 0.03 20.35 -2.36
C GLY A 44 -0.51 20.39 -3.79
N PRO A 45 0.14 21.14 -4.71
CA PRO A 45 -0.29 21.20 -6.11
C PRO A 45 -0.26 19.85 -6.84
N GLN A 46 0.74 19.01 -6.56
CA GLN A 46 0.87 17.69 -7.19
C GLN A 46 -0.20 16.71 -6.69
N MET A 47 -0.52 16.75 -5.40
CA MET A 47 -1.60 15.96 -4.82
C MET A 47 -2.96 16.40 -5.38
N GLN A 48 -3.20 17.71 -5.53
CA GLN A 48 -4.41 18.22 -6.20
C GLN A 48 -4.50 17.74 -7.65
N ARG A 49 -3.38 17.75 -8.37
CA ARG A 49 -3.33 17.25 -9.75
C ARG A 49 -3.64 15.75 -9.81
N LEU A 50 -3.07 14.94 -8.92
CA LEU A 50 -3.38 13.52 -8.81
C LEU A 50 -4.87 13.29 -8.53
N GLN A 51 -5.48 14.07 -7.64
CA GLN A 51 -6.92 13.98 -7.37
C GLN A 51 -7.77 14.26 -8.60
N VAL A 52 -7.42 15.28 -9.39
CA VAL A 52 -8.15 15.59 -10.63
C VAL A 52 -8.08 14.41 -11.60
N ILE A 53 -6.91 13.79 -11.74
CA ILE A 53 -6.71 12.60 -12.57
C ILE A 53 -7.57 11.44 -12.06
N LEU A 54 -7.49 11.14 -10.75
CA LEU A 54 -8.22 10.03 -10.15
C LEU A 54 -9.74 10.25 -10.16
N GLY A 55 -10.22 11.45 -9.81
CA GLY A 55 -11.65 11.78 -9.84
C GLY A 55 -12.25 11.73 -11.26
N LYS A 56 -11.45 11.98 -12.29
CA LYS A 56 -11.86 11.85 -13.70
C LYS A 56 -11.97 10.38 -14.13
N TRP A 57 -10.97 9.56 -13.81
CA TRP A 57 -10.84 8.21 -14.37
C TRP A 57 -11.37 7.10 -13.46
N LEU A 58 -11.26 7.29 -12.15
CA LEU A 58 -11.62 6.35 -11.09
C LEU A 58 -12.45 7.07 -10.01
N PRO A 59 -13.62 7.65 -10.35
CA PRO A 59 -14.49 8.26 -9.36
C PRO A 59 -14.82 7.23 -8.26
N LEU A 60 -14.71 7.66 -7.00
CA LEU A 60 -14.98 6.83 -5.85
C LEU A 60 -16.48 6.86 -5.52
N GLU A 61 -17.06 5.70 -5.23
CA GLU A 61 -18.46 5.62 -4.80
C GLU A 61 -18.71 6.33 -3.46
N PRO A 62 -19.94 6.82 -3.21
CA PRO A 62 -20.31 7.31 -1.88
C PRO A 62 -20.06 6.26 -0.80
N GLY A 63 -19.24 6.60 0.20
CA GLY A 63 -18.81 5.64 1.24
C GLY A 63 -17.71 4.67 0.80
N GLY A 64 -17.09 4.90 -0.36
CA GLY A 64 -15.91 4.17 -0.82
C GLY A 64 -14.71 4.35 0.10
N GLU A 65 -13.80 3.38 0.09
CA GLU A 65 -12.56 3.42 0.86
C GLU A 65 -11.46 4.10 0.03
N TYR A 66 -10.81 5.13 0.58
CA TYR A 66 -9.63 5.72 -0.04
C TYR A 66 -8.47 5.66 0.95
N SER A 67 -7.57 4.70 0.67
CA SER A 67 -6.38 4.41 1.46
C SER A 67 -5.13 5.09 0.91
N CYS A 68 -4.26 5.57 1.79
CA CYS A 68 -2.93 6.05 1.42
C CYS A 68 -1.86 5.51 2.39
N GLU A 69 -0.76 5.00 1.84
CA GLU A 69 0.45 4.69 2.60
C GLU A 69 1.17 5.98 3.00
N ALA A 70 1.77 6.00 4.19
CA ALA A 70 2.58 7.11 4.67
C ALA A 70 3.76 6.61 5.54
N ASN A 71 4.90 7.30 5.42
CA ASN A 71 6.01 7.19 6.37
C ASN A 71 5.71 8.08 7.59
N PRO A 72 5.99 7.63 8.83
CA PRO A 72 5.82 8.46 10.03
C PRO A 72 6.40 9.88 9.95
N LEU A 73 7.56 10.07 9.31
CA LEU A 73 8.21 11.38 9.21
C LEU A 73 7.50 12.34 8.26
N ASP A 74 6.77 11.81 7.28
CA ASP A 74 6.01 12.60 6.30
C ASP A 74 4.64 13.04 6.84
N CYS A 75 4.23 12.52 8.00
CA CYS A 75 2.93 12.79 8.62
C CYS A 75 2.92 14.14 9.36
N THR A 76 3.26 15.23 8.67
CA THR A 76 3.08 16.60 9.16
C THR A 76 1.61 17.01 9.14
N ALA A 77 1.21 18.01 9.94
CA ALA A 77 -0.19 18.47 9.96
C ALA A 77 -0.67 18.89 8.55
N GLU A 78 0.16 19.68 7.84
CA GLU A 78 -0.13 20.15 6.48
C GLU A 78 -0.33 18.99 5.50
N GLN A 79 0.56 18.00 5.50
CA GLN A 79 0.46 16.86 4.58
C GLN A 79 -0.76 15.99 4.89
N LEU A 80 -1.09 15.77 6.17
CA LEU A 80 -2.25 14.99 6.55
C LEU A 80 -3.56 15.73 6.25
N ASP A 81 -3.61 17.06 6.42
CA ASP A 81 -4.77 17.87 6.03
C ASP A 81 -4.97 17.85 4.51
N LEU A 82 -3.88 17.95 3.73
CA LEU A 82 -3.92 17.80 2.27
C LEU A 82 -4.46 16.43 1.83
N LEU A 83 -4.04 15.33 2.48
CA LEU A 83 -4.56 13.99 2.21
C LEU A 83 -6.02 13.84 2.61
N ARG A 84 -6.43 14.36 3.77
CA ARG A 84 -7.85 14.33 4.18
C ARG A 84 -8.71 15.10 3.17
N ASP A 85 -8.27 16.29 2.78
CA ASP A 85 -8.99 17.16 1.84
C ASP A 85 -9.01 16.57 0.42
N SER A 86 -8.10 15.63 0.11
CA SER A 86 -8.11 14.84 -1.12
C SER A 86 -9.14 13.71 -1.14
N GLY A 87 -9.83 13.49 -0.02
CA GLY A 87 -10.81 12.41 0.14
C GLY A 87 -10.24 11.14 0.74
N VAL A 88 -8.95 11.09 1.09
CA VAL A 88 -8.38 9.94 1.83
C VAL A 88 -9.09 9.82 3.17
N ASN A 89 -9.59 8.63 3.45
CA ASN A 89 -10.31 8.31 4.69
C ASN A 89 -9.68 7.15 5.47
N ARG A 90 -8.60 6.56 4.95
CA ARG A 90 -7.79 5.56 5.63
C ARG A 90 -6.29 5.82 5.39
N ILE A 91 -5.48 5.76 6.46
CA ILE A 91 -4.01 5.85 6.34
C ILE A 91 -3.37 4.53 6.79
N SER A 92 -2.39 4.04 6.04
CA SER A 92 -1.49 2.94 6.46
C SER A 92 -0.11 3.48 6.79
N LEU A 93 0.24 3.46 8.06
CA LEU A 93 1.54 3.91 8.55
C LEU A 93 2.54 2.76 8.51
N GLY A 94 3.59 2.92 7.72
CA GLY A 94 4.73 2.02 7.73
C GLY A 94 5.58 2.24 8.98
N GLY A 95 5.16 1.71 10.13
CA GLY A 95 5.88 1.90 11.39
C GLY A 95 6.94 0.85 11.68
N GLN A 96 6.75 -0.38 11.21
CA GLN A 96 7.56 -1.59 11.38
C GLN A 96 7.79 -2.07 12.81
N SER A 97 8.09 -1.18 13.74
CA SER A 97 8.40 -1.47 15.13
C SER A 97 8.35 -0.20 16.00
N LEU A 98 8.03 -0.35 17.28
CA LEU A 98 8.20 0.64 18.36
C LEU A 98 9.50 0.41 19.15
N SER A 99 10.41 -0.43 18.65
CA SER A 99 11.75 -0.65 19.20
C SER A 99 12.78 0.06 18.34
N ASP A 100 13.42 1.10 18.89
CA ASP A 100 14.49 1.84 18.20
C ASP A 100 15.64 0.92 17.76
N ARG A 101 15.95 -0.13 18.53
CA ARG A 101 16.96 -1.15 18.17
C ARG A 101 16.56 -1.87 16.88
N LYS A 102 15.31 -2.31 16.80
CA LYS A 102 14.77 -3.05 15.66
C LYS A 102 14.62 -2.16 14.44
N LEU A 103 14.21 -0.90 14.62
CA LEU A 103 14.17 0.10 13.55
C LEU A 103 15.55 0.33 12.92
N GLN A 104 16.62 0.39 13.72
CA GLN A 104 18.00 0.47 13.20
C GLN A 104 18.40 -0.76 12.40
N VAL A 105 18.03 -1.97 12.86
CA VAL A 105 18.29 -3.22 12.12
C VAL A 105 17.55 -3.23 10.78
N LEU A 106 16.32 -2.71 10.75
CA LEU A 106 15.49 -2.58 9.56
C LEU A 106 15.83 -1.34 8.71
N GLU A 107 16.90 -0.62 9.05
CA GLU A 107 17.39 0.56 8.33
C GLU A 107 16.31 1.66 8.16
N ARG A 108 15.48 1.83 9.19
CA ARG A 108 14.43 2.87 9.24
C ARG A 108 14.98 4.20 9.75
N ASP A 109 14.44 5.28 9.23
CA ASP A 109 14.86 6.67 9.48
C ASP A 109 14.06 7.35 10.61
N HIS A 110 12.97 6.76 11.07
CA HIS A 110 12.18 7.22 12.21
C HIS A 110 12.52 6.48 13.51
N ARG A 111 12.10 7.06 14.63
CA ARG A 111 12.15 6.44 15.97
C ARG A 111 10.76 6.08 16.47
N SER A 112 10.70 5.32 17.57
CA SER A 112 9.44 4.99 18.26
C SER A 112 8.62 6.24 18.57
N ASP A 113 9.24 7.32 19.05
CA ASP A 113 8.52 8.54 19.43
C ASP A 113 7.91 9.27 18.22
N ASP A 114 8.62 9.26 17.08
CA ASP A 114 8.12 9.82 15.82
C ASP A 114 6.88 9.05 15.33
N LEU A 115 6.92 7.72 15.42
CA LEU A 115 5.83 6.83 15.06
C LEU A 115 4.60 7.06 15.95
N VAL A 116 4.78 7.10 17.27
CA VAL A 116 3.68 7.38 18.21
C VAL A 116 3.05 8.73 17.90
N ALA A 117 3.85 9.78 17.71
CA ALA A 117 3.36 11.10 17.38
C ALA A 117 2.61 11.13 16.02
N ALA A 118 3.10 10.42 15.01
CA ALA A 118 2.45 10.29 13.72
C ALA A 118 1.08 9.59 13.83
N VAL A 119 0.98 8.50 14.59
CA VAL A 119 -0.29 7.79 14.82
C VAL A 119 -1.34 8.72 15.44
N HIS A 120 -0.96 9.51 16.45
CA HIS A 120 -1.88 10.47 17.05
C HIS A 120 -2.34 11.55 16.06
N ARG A 121 -1.43 12.14 15.28
CA ARG A 121 -1.78 13.15 14.26
C ARG A 121 -2.67 12.59 13.16
N CYS A 122 -2.44 11.34 12.74
CA CYS A 122 -3.30 10.65 11.79
C CYS A 122 -4.69 10.41 12.39
N ARG A 123 -4.78 9.96 13.65
CA ARG A 123 -6.07 9.64 14.26
C ARG A 123 -6.99 10.85 14.42
N GLU A 124 -6.41 12.04 14.61
CA GLU A 124 -7.15 13.32 14.63
C GLU A 124 -7.85 13.64 13.30
N ARG A 125 -7.36 13.11 12.18
CA ARG A 125 -7.79 13.48 10.83
C ARG A 125 -8.52 12.37 10.08
N PHE A 126 -8.18 11.12 10.35
CA PHE A 126 -8.70 9.96 9.64
C PHE A 126 -9.54 9.07 10.55
N PRO A 127 -10.69 8.57 10.07
CA PRO A 127 -11.52 7.64 10.82
C PRO A 127 -10.88 6.25 10.94
N ALA A 128 -9.94 5.89 10.06
CA ALA A 128 -9.23 4.61 10.08
C ALA A 128 -7.71 4.81 9.94
N VAL A 129 -6.96 4.42 10.97
CA VAL A 129 -5.49 4.36 10.97
C VAL A 129 -5.03 2.92 11.09
N SER A 130 -4.23 2.49 10.12
CA SER A 130 -3.50 1.23 10.11
C SER A 130 -2.04 1.45 10.51
N LEU A 131 -1.49 0.49 11.25
CA LEU A 131 -0.07 0.43 11.56
C LEU A 131 0.51 -0.88 11.02
N ASP A 132 1.51 -0.76 10.14
CA ASP A 132 2.17 -1.90 9.52
C ASP A 132 3.45 -2.23 10.28
N LEU A 133 3.48 -3.42 10.88
CA LEU A 133 4.57 -3.96 11.71
C LEU A 133 5.25 -5.13 11.03
N ILE A 134 6.51 -5.34 11.37
CA ILE A 134 7.30 -6.49 10.90
C ILE A 134 7.79 -7.25 12.12
N PHE A 135 7.52 -8.55 12.22
CA PHE A 135 8.13 -9.44 13.21
C PHE A 135 9.23 -10.30 12.58
N ALA A 136 9.98 -11.02 13.40
CA ALA A 136 11.11 -11.85 12.96
C ALA A 136 12.25 -11.05 12.33
N ALA A 137 12.51 -9.84 12.83
CA ALA A 137 13.74 -9.13 12.47
C ALA A 137 14.98 -9.91 12.99
N PRO A 138 16.15 -9.84 12.34
CA PRO A 138 17.32 -10.58 12.76
C PRO A 138 17.72 -10.29 14.21
N GLY A 139 17.95 -11.37 14.95
CA GLY A 139 18.24 -11.30 16.38
C GLY A 139 17.10 -10.77 17.25
N GLU A 140 15.87 -10.70 16.74
CA GLU A 140 14.66 -10.42 17.54
C GLU A 140 14.24 -11.68 18.31
N CYS A 141 14.00 -11.54 19.61
CA CYS A 141 13.41 -12.62 20.40
C CYS A 141 11.90 -12.45 20.60
N LEU A 142 11.22 -13.52 21.03
CA LEU A 142 9.76 -13.51 21.23
C LEU A 142 9.29 -12.44 22.22
N ASP A 143 10.05 -12.19 23.30
CA ASP A 143 9.67 -11.20 24.31
C ASP A 143 9.81 -9.76 23.79
N GLU A 144 10.78 -9.50 22.91
CA GLU A 144 10.88 -8.23 22.19
C GLU A 144 9.64 -8.02 21.31
N TRP A 145 9.25 -9.03 20.53
CA TRP A 145 8.04 -8.94 19.68
C TRP A 145 6.77 -8.75 20.49
N ARG A 146 6.58 -9.50 21.59
CA ARG A 146 5.43 -9.36 22.49
C ARG A 146 5.29 -7.94 23.04
N SER A 147 6.41 -7.34 23.45
CA SER A 147 6.44 -5.95 23.91
C SER A 147 6.05 -4.99 22.78
N ASP A 148 6.60 -5.21 21.58
CA ASP A 148 6.37 -4.39 20.39
C ASP A 148 4.89 -4.37 19.98
N ILE A 149 4.29 -5.55 19.75
CA ILE A 149 2.88 -5.66 19.34
C ILE A 149 1.90 -5.16 20.41
N THR A 150 2.20 -5.40 21.70
CA THR A 150 1.35 -4.92 22.80
C THR A 150 1.31 -3.40 22.82
N ARG A 151 2.48 -2.75 22.74
CA ARG A 151 2.59 -1.29 22.70
C ARG A 151 1.91 -0.71 21.46
N ALA A 152 2.02 -1.37 20.32
CA ALA A 152 1.37 -0.92 19.08
C ALA A 152 -0.16 -0.95 19.18
N LEU A 153 -0.71 -2.02 19.76
CA LEU A 153 -2.16 -2.16 19.96
C LEU A 153 -2.73 -1.25 21.06
N ASP A 154 -1.88 -0.66 21.92
CA ASP A 154 -2.27 0.37 22.88
C ASP A 154 -2.39 1.77 22.25
N LEU A 155 -1.89 1.96 21.03
CA LEU A 155 -2.06 3.20 20.28
C LEU A 155 -3.49 3.31 19.72
N PRO A 156 -3.97 4.53 19.41
CA PRO A 156 -5.34 4.73 18.95
C PRO A 156 -5.53 4.36 17.46
N ILE A 157 -5.09 3.17 17.07
CA ILE A 157 -5.24 2.59 15.73
C ILE A 157 -6.52 1.76 15.62
N GLN A 158 -6.99 1.53 14.40
CA GLN A 158 -8.18 0.71 14.14
C GLN A 158 -7.84 -0.57 13.38
N HIS A 159 -6.62 -0.65 12.84
CA HIS A 159 -6.13 -1.74 12.03
C HIS A 159 -4.63 -1.94 12.30
N VAL A 160 -4.16 -3.18 12.28
CA VAL A 160 -2.73 -3.52 12.31
C VAL A 160 -2.44 -4.60 11.27
N SER A 161 -1.38 -4.39 10.51
CA SER A 161 -0.81 -5.37 9.60
C SER A 161 0.47 -5.89 10.23
N ALA A 162 0.63 -7.19 10.43
CA ALA A 162 1.81 -7.79 11.06
C ALA A 162 2.43 -8.83 10.13
N TYR A 163 3.55 -8.49 9.51
CA TYR A 163 4.23 -9.32 8.51
C TYR A 163 5.47 -9.99 9.11
N GLY A 164 5.71 -11.25 8.78
CA GLY A 164 7.02 -11.87 9.01
C GLY A 164 8.04 -11.29 8.04
N LEU A 165 9.22 -10.89 8.53
CA LEU A 165 10.27 -10.39 7.66
C LEU A 165 10.66 -11.45 6.63
N THR A 166 10.51 -11.11 5.36
CA THR A 166 10.94 -11.96 4.24
C THR A 166 12.23 -11.39 3.65
N VAL A 167 13.31 -12.17 3.66
CA VAL A 167 14.59 -11.75 3.09
C VAL A 167 14.65 -12.11 1.61
N GLU A 168 14.40 -11.14 0.73
CA GLU A 168 14.43 -11.37 -0.71
C GLU A 168 15.87 -11.48 -1.25
N ARG A 169 16.09 -12.43 -2.17
CA ARG A 169 17.37 -12.61 -2.86
C ARG A 169 17.78 -11.33 -3.59
N GLY A 170 19.00 -10.88 -3.32
CA GLY A 170 19.57 -9.67 -3.93
C GLY A 170 19.36 -8.38 -3.12
N SER A 171 18.63 -8.44 -2.00
CA SER A 171 18.59 -7.34 -1.03
C SER A 171 19.95 -7.19 -0.31
N ALA A 172 20.25 -5.99 0.19
CA ALA A 172 21.41 -5.77 1.06
C ALA A 172 21.36 -6.70 2.29
N PHE A 173 20.14 -6.93 2.80
CA PHE A 173 19.83 -7.83 3.89
C PHE A 173 20.23 -9.28 3.60
N TYR A 174 19.87 -9.79 2.42
CA TYR A 174 20.28 -11.11 1.96
C TYR A 174 21.80 -11.24 1.93
N GLY A 175 22.51 -10.22 1.45
CA GLY A 175 23.98 -10.20 1.43
C GLY A 175 24.62 -10.28 2.82
N ARG A 176 23.98 -9.70 3.85
CA ARG A 176 24.47 -9.70 5.24
C ARG A 176 24.17 -11.01 5.95
N VAL A 177 22.98 -11.59 5.72
CA VAL A 177 22.65 -12.93 6.21
C VAL A 177 23.61 -13.97 5.63
N GLN A 178 23.89 -13.92 4.33
CA GLN A 178 24.82 -14.88 3.68
C GLN A 178 26.27 -14.77 4.18
N LYS A 179 26.63 -13.69 4.89
CA LYS A 179 27.94 -13.49 5.51
C LYS A 179 27.95 -13.77 7.02
N ASP A 180 26.86 -14.32 7.55
CA ASP A 180 26.65 -14.53 9.00
C ASP A 180 26.73 -13.24 9.83
N GLU A 181 26.52 -12.07 9.21
CA GLU A 181 26.50 -10.77 9.89
C GLU A 181 25.14 -10.48 10.55
N LEU A 182 24.09 -11.20 10.13
CA LEU A 182 22.73 -11.14 10.67
C LEU A 182 22.18 -12.56 10.83
N THR A 183 21.58 -12.84 11.99
CA THR A 183 20.98 -14.14 12.30
C THR A 183 19.47 -14.08 12.11
N GLU A 184 18.95 -14.83 11.13
CA GLU A 184 17.51 -15.00 10.95
C GLU A 184 16.87 -15.69 12.16
N VAL A 185 15.62 -15.36 12.43
CA VAL A 185 14.81 -16.01 13.46
C VAL A 185 14.33 -17.35 12.91
N ASP A 186 14.45 -18.43 13.68
CA ASP A 186 14.01 -19.76 13.27
C ASP A 186 12.49 -19.87 13.13
N GLU A 187 12.02 -20.81 12.30
CA GLU A 187 10.59 -20.97 11.97
C GLU A 187 9.69 -21.22 13.18
N ASP A 188 10.18 -21.95 14.20
CA ASP A 188 9.42 -22.22 15.41
C ASP A 188 9.20 -20.92 16.21
N THR A 189 10.25 -20.11 16.38
CA THR A 189 10.14 -18.78 17.00
C THR A 189 9.24 -17.85 16.18
N GLN A 190 9.32 -17.86 14.85
CA GLN A 190 8.42 -17.07 13.99
C GLN A 190 6.95 -17.46 14.18
N LEU A 191 6.66 -18.76 14.30
CA LEU A 191 5.32 -19.26 14.57
C LEU A 191 4.81 -18.82 15.96
N GLU A 192 5.69 -18.82 16.97
CA GLU A 192 5.37 -18.29 18.31
C GLU A 192 5.09 -16.78 18.27
N MET A 193 5.86 -16.01 17.49
CA MET A 193 5.61 -14.59 17.27
C MET A 193 4.25 -14.34 16.61
N TYR A 194 3.92 -15.10 15.57
CA TYR A 194 2.62 -15.03 14.90
C TYR A 194 1.46 -15.32 15.87
N ARG A 195 1.56 -16.39 16.69
CA ARG A 195 0.56 -16.72 17.72
C ARG A 195 0.46 -15.64 18.79
N ALA A 196 1.58 -15.02 19.17
CA ALA A 196 1.59 -13.90 20.10
C ALA A 196 0.83 -12.69 19.54
N THR A 197 0.96 -12.41 18.25
CA THR A 197 0.18 -11.38 17.55
C THR A 197 -1.31 -11.66 17.64
N GLN A 198 -1.74 -12.88 17.30
CA GLN A 198 -3.15 -13.27 17.35
C GLN A 198 -3.73 -13.10 18.77
N ALA A 199 -3.00 -13.55 19.80
CA ALA A 199 -3.43 -13.44 21.18
C ALA A 199 -3.52 -11.98 21.65
N ALA A 200 -2.51 -11.15 21.33
CA ALA A 200 -2.50 -9.73 21.68
C ALA A 200 -3.64 -8.97 20.98
N ALA A 201 -3.82 -9.17 19.67
CA ALA A 201 -4.88 -8.56 18.88
C ALA A 201 -6.28 -8.91 19.43
N ALA A 202 -6.54 -10.20 19.67
CA ALA A 202 -7.81 -10.66 20.22
C ALA A 202 -8.10 -10.06 21.60
N SER A 203 -7.08 -9.93 22.47
CA SER A 203 -7.23 -9.32 23.80
C SER A 203 -7.66 -7.85 23.76
N LYS A 204 -7.45 -7.16 22.63
CA LYS A 204 -7.82 -5.77 22.38
C LYS A 204 -9.05 -5.62 21.48
N GLY A 205 -9.71 -6.72 21.14
CA GLY A 205 -10.91 -6.73 20.29
C GLY A 205 -10.65 -6.62 18.79
N PHE A 206 -9.39 -6.77 18.35
CA PHE A 206 -9.07 -6.86 16.92
C PHE A 206 -9.35 -8.28 16.42
N GLU A 207 -10.01 -8.37 15.27
CA GLU A 207 -10.29 -9.61 14.58
C GLU A 207 -9.28 -9.84 13.46
N GLN A 208 -8.71 -11.03 13.41
CA GLN A 208 -7.96 -11.47 12.24
C GLN A 208 -8.93 -11.76 11.10
N TYR A 209 -8.73 -11.10 9.95
CA TYR A 209 -9.60 -11.30 8.78
C TYR A 209 -8.87 -11.88 7.56
N GLU A 210 -7.54 -11.85 7.57
CA GLU A 210 -6.67 -12.60 6.67
C GLU A 210 -5.35 -12.95 7.39
N VAL A 211 -4.38 -13.54 6.71
CA VAL A 211 -3.11 -14.01 7.27
C VAL A 211 -2.37 -12.94 8.10
N SER A 212 -2.20 -11.72 7.60
CA SER A 212 -1.36 -10.70 8.24
C SER A 212 -2.11 -9.56 8.91
N ASN A 213 -3.40 -9.38 8.65
CA ASN A 213 -4.16 -8.20 9.04
C ASN A 213 -5.21 -8.48 10.11
N TYR A 214 -5.28 -7.54 11.04
CA TYR A 214 -6.17 -7.54 12.18
C TYR A 214 -6.86 -6.18 12.25
N ALA A 215 -8.17 -6.17 12.48
CA ALA A 215 -8.93 -4.93 12.52
C ALA A 215 -9.96 -4.95 13.64
N LEU A 216 -10.28 -3.78 14.20
CA LEU A 216 -11.49 -3.63 14.97
C LEU A 216 -12.72 -3.86 14.06
N PRO A 217 -13.87 -4.29 14.61
CA PRO A 217 -15.10 -4.44 13.84
C PRO A 217 -15.43 -3.18 13.04
N GLY A 218 -15.69 -3.35 11.74
CA GLY A 218 -15.97 -2.24 10.82
C GLY A 218 -14.75 -1.52 10.24
N HIS A 219 -13.53 -1.93 10.59
CA HIS A 219 -12.28 -1.29 10.14
C HIS A 219 -11.36 -2.21 9.30
N ARG A 220 -11.90 -3.33 8.78
CA ARG A 220 -11.18 -4.16 7.80
C ARG A 220 -10.86 -3.32 6.56
N CYS A 221 -9.67 -3.49 6.00
CA CYS A 221 -9.29 -2.80 4.76
C CYS A 221 -9.99 -3.47 3.58
N ARG A 222 -10.99 -2.81 3.01
CA ARG A 222 -11.76 -3.33 1.88
C ARG A 222 -10.86 -3.56 0.66
N HIS A 223 -9.88 -2.69 0.43
CA HIS A 223 -8.92 -2.88 -0.65
C HIS A 223 -8.08 -4.13 -0.46
N ASN A 224 -7.67 -4.46 0.78
CA ASN A 224 -6.93 -5.69 1.05
C ASN A 224 -7.81 -6.93 0.83
N GLU A 225 -9.09 -6.88 1.24
CA GLU A 225 -10.04 -7.98 1.03
C GLU A 225 -10.23 -8.28 -0.47
N THR A 226 -10.20 -7.27 -1.35
CA THR A 226 -10.26 -7.47 -2.81
C THR A 226 -9.17 -8.44 -3.29
N TYR A 227 -7.94 -8.32 -2.80
CA TYR A 227 -6.84 -9.23 -3.16
C TYR A 227 -7.10 -10.66 -2.67
N TRP A 228 -7.49 -10.79 -1.40
CA TRP A 228 -7.69 -12.09 -0.75
C TRP A 228 -8.92 -12.85 -1.25
N LEU A 229 -9.94 -12.14 -1.68
CA LEU A 229 -11.13 -12.70 -2.32
C LEU A 229 -10.92 -13.00 -3.80
N GLY A 230 -9.76 -12.67 -4.37
CA GLY A 230 -9.49 -12.85 -5.80
C GLY A 230 -10.43 -12.05 -6.69
N GLN A 231 -10.87 -10.89 -6.23
CA GLN A 231 -11.71 -9.97 -6.99
C GLN A 231 -10.85 -9.17 -7.98
N PRO A 232 -11.42 -8.61 -9.06
CA PRO A 232 -10.64 -7.85 -10.01
C PRO A 232 -10.22 -6.47 -9.49
N TRP A 233 -9.02 -6.03 -9.84
CA TRP A 233 -8.54 -4.67 -9.59
C TRP A 233 -7.64 -4.16 -10.72
N TRP A 234 -7.71 -2.85 -10.96
CA TRP A 234 -6.78 -2.13 -11.82
C TRP A 234 -5.61 -1.60 -11.01
N ALA A 235 -4.44 -1.49 -11.66
CA ALA A 235 -3.26 -0.88 -11.08
C ALA A 235 -2.45 -0.15 -12.16
N VAL A 236 -1.98 1.05 -11.83
CA VAL A 236 -1.24 1.94 -12.73
C VAL A 236 0.01 2.47 -12.05
N GLY A 237 1.00 2.87 -12.85
CA GLY A 237 2.31 3.29 -12.35
C GLY A 237 3.38 2.19 -12.41
N PRO A 238 4.67 2.56 -12.25
CA PRO A 238 5.79 1.63 -12.33
C PRO A 238 5.70 0.55 -11.25
N GLY A 239 5.75 -0.72 -11.67
CA GLY A 239 5.72 -1.86 -10.75
C GLY A 239 4.32 -2.25 -10.28
N ALA A 240 3.29 -1.47 -10.61
CA ALA A 240 1.91 -1.78 -10.28
C ALA A 240 1.45 -3.06 -11.01
N ALA A 241 0.61 -3.86 -10.36
CA ALA A 241 0.12 -5.13 -10.89
C ALA A 241 -1.39 -5.21 -10.85
N SER A 242 -2.05 -5.29 -12.01
CA SER A 242 -3.49 -5.46 -12.15
C SER A 242 -3.85 -6.95 -12.14
N PHE A 243 -5.07 -7.26 -11.71
CA PHE A 243 -5.67 -8.60 -11.81
C PHE A 243 -7.08 -8.44 -12.36
N LEU A 244 -7.28 -8.83 -13.62
CA LEU A 244 -8.53 -8.57 -14.34
C LEU A 244 -8.99 -9.84 -15.07
N PRO A 245 -10.29 -10.09 -15.20
CA PRO A 245 -10.80 -11.16 -16.04
C PRO A 245 -10.58 -10.85 -17.52
N GLU A 246 -10.39 -11.89 -18.34
CA GLU A 246 -10.24 -11.77 -19.80
C GLU A 246 -11.36 -10.96 -20.46
N THR A 247 -12.60 -11.11 -19.98
CA THR A 247 -13.76 -10.39 -20.50
C THR A 247 -13.60 -8.88 -20.35
N LEU A 248 -13.17 -8.42 -19.17
CA LEU A 248 -12.99 -7.00 -18.91
C LEU A 248 -11.80 -6.41 -19.67
N ILE A 249 -10.74 -7.21 -19.89
CA ILE A 249 -9.65 -6.82 -20.79
C ILE A 249 -10.16 -6.63 -22.22
N ALA A 250 -11.00 -7.54 -22.72
CA ALA A 250 -11.57 -7.46 -24.06
C ALA A 250 -12.53 -6.27 -24.22
N GLU A 251 -13.36 -5.98 -23.22
CA GLU A 251 -14.26 -4.82 -23.20
C GLU A 251 -13.49 -3.50 -23.28
N THR A 252 -12.41 -3.35 -22.48
CA THR A 252 -11.52 -2.18 -22.57
C THR A 252 -10.95 -2.02 -23.98
N GLN A 253 -10.44 -3.11 -24.57
CA GLN A 253 -9.85 -3.07 -25.91
C GLN A 253 -10.88 -2.71 -26.99
N ALA A 254 -12.10 -3.23 -26.87
CA ALA A 254 -13.19 -2.94 -27.79
C ALA A 254 -13.63 -1.47 -27.70
N SER A 255 -13.77 -0.94 -26.47
CA SER A 255 -14.06 0.47 -26.21
C SER A 255 -13.01 1.39 -26.87
N GLN A 256 -11.73 1.06 -26.74
CA GLN A 256 -10.63 1.81 -27.37
C GLN A 256 -10.64 1.74 -28.89
N ALA A 257 -11.06 0.61 -29.46
CA ALA A 257 -11.17 0.43 -30.91
C ALA A 257 -12.45 1.05 -31.51
N GLY A 258 -13.34 1.62 -30.69
CA GLY A 258 -14.65 2.12 -31.13
C GLY A 258 -15.60 1.01 -31.60
N CYS A 259 -15.38 -0.23 -31.16
CA CYS A 259 -16.16 -1.41 -31.53
C CYS A 259 -17.06 -1.85 -30.36
N SER A 260 -18.31 -2.21 -30.64
CA SER A 260 -19.18 -2.83 -29.63
C SER A 260 -18.78 -4.29 -29.39
N SER A 261 -18.33 -4.64 -28.19
CA SER A 261 -18.11 -6.04 -27.83
C SER A 261 -19.46 -6.72 -27.56
N SER A 262 -19.89 -7.61 -28.45
CA SER A 262 -21.05 -8.48 -28.24
C SER A 262 -20.57 -9.90 -27.93
N ALA A 263 -21.10 -10.44 -26.82
CA ALA A 263 -21.19 -11.85 -26.43
C ALA A 263 -19.92 -12.55 -25.92
N TYR A 264 -19.90 -12.86 -24.62
CA TYR A 264 -19.21 -14.04 -24.09
C TYR A 264 -20.11 -14.78 -23.09
N GLY A 265 -20.22 -16.10 -23.26
CA GLY A 265 -21.10 -17.00 -22.52
C GLY A 265 -20.59 -17.38 -21.13
N ALA A 266 -21.48 -18.04 -20.37
CA ALA A 266 -21.40 -18.33 -18.93
C ALA A 266 -20.31 -19.34 -18.50
N HIS A 267 -19.03 -19.01 -18.74
CA HIS A 267 -17.89 -19.61 -18.04
C HIS A 267 -17.26 -18.55 -17.13
N LEU A 268 -16.74 -18.97 -15.97
CA LEU A 268 -15.91 -18.10 -15.13
C LEU A 268 -14.72 -17.64 -15.99
N PRO A 269 -14.58 -16.34 -16.29
CA PRO A 269 -13.54 -15.85 -17.17
C PRO A 269 -12.17 -16.11 -16.53
N ALA A 270 -11.19 -16.54 -17.34
CA ALA A 270 -9.82 -16.69 -16.86
C ALA A 270 -9.30 -15.33 -16.39
N MET A 271 -8.59 -15.32 -15.26
CA MET A 271 -8.00 -14.11 -14.70
C MET A 271 -6.56 -13.94 -15.19
N HIS A 272 -6.14 -12.70 -15.41
CA HIS A 272 -4.79 -12.37 -15.84
C HIS A 272 -4.13 -11.36 -14.91
N ARG A 273 -2.98 -11.73 -14.35
CA ARG A 273 -2.08 -10.81 -13.66
C ARG A 273 -1.20 -10.10 -14.67
N ARG A 274 -1.23 -8.77 -14.72
CA ARG A 274 -0.34 -7.95 -15.56
C ARG A 274 0.46 -7.01 -14.67
N VAL A 275 1.78 -7.05 -14.79
CA VAL A 275 2.68 -6.13 -14.06
C VAL A 275 3.19 -5.05 -15.02
N ASN A 276 3.05 -3.79 -14.61
CA ASN A 276 3.48 -2.61 -15.36
C ASN A 276 5.00 -2.44 -15.22
N HIS A 277 5.75 -3.32 -15.89
CA HIS A 277 7.22 -3.23 -15.91
C HIS A 277 7.75 -2.15 -16.86
N ARG A 278 6.92 -1.62 -17.76
CA ARG A 278 7.40 -0.83 -18.92
C ARG A 278 6.59 0.42 -19.30
N SER A 279 5.35 0.62 -18.87
CA SER A 279 4.50 1.73 -19.38
C SER A 279 5.00 3.11 -18.92
N THR A 280 4.92 3.43 -17.63
CA THR A 280 5.20 4.77 -17.10
C THR A 280 6.65 5.21 -17.32
N THR A 281 7.63 4.33 -17.07
CA THR A 281 9.06 4.63 -17.29
C THR A 281 9.39 4.83 -18.77
N THR A 282 8.69 4.16 -19.69
CA THR A 282 8.86 4.38 -21.13
C THR A 282 8.25 5.71 -21.56
N TYR A 283 7.09 6.10 -21.01
CA TYR A 283 6.49 7.40 -21.26
C TYR A 283 7.38 8.54 -20.78
N ILE A 284 7.94 8.45 -19.57
CA ILE A 284 8.91 9.41 -19.04
C ILE A 284 10.14 9.50 -19.96
N ARG A 285 10.68 8.37 -20.44
CA ARG A 285 11.79 8.36 -21.40
C ARG A 285 11.43 8.96 -22.77
N ARG A 286 10.22 8.74 -23.27
CA ARG A 286 9.74 9.31 -24.55
C ARG A 286 9.55 10.82 -24.47
N MET A 287 9.00 11.31 -23.36
CA MET A 287 8.83 12.76 -23.16
C MET A 287 10.18 13.49 -23.03
N HIS A 288 11.18 12.87 -22.39
CA HIS A 288 12.54 13.43 -22.32
C HIS A 288 13.37 13.29 -23.62
N SER A 289 12.98 12.42 -24.56
CA SER A 289 13.75 12.19 -25.81
C SER A 289 13.22 12.96 -27.02
N GLY A 290 12.14 13.74 -26.89
CA GLY A 290 11.71 14.71 -27.90
C GLY A 290 11.40 14.09 -29.28
N ARG A 291 11.04 12.81 -29.35
CA ARG A 291 10.62 12.15 -30.60
C ARG A 291 9.13 11.83 -30.53
N SER A 292 8.36 12.70 -31.18
CA SER A 292 6.99 12.45 -31.66
C SER A 292 6.94 11.22 -32.55
#